data_AF-A0A961Q2B3-F1
#
_entry.id   AF-A0A961Q2B3-F1
#
_cell.length_a   1.000
_cell.length_b   1.000
_cell.length_c   1.000
_cell.angle_alpha   90.00
_cell.angle_beta   90.00
_cell.angle_gamma   90.00
#
_symmetry.space_group_name_H-M   'P 1'
#
loop_
_entity.id
_entity.type
_entity.pdbx_description
1 polymer ?
#
loop_
_entity_poly.entity_id
_entity_poly.type
_entity_poly.pdbx_seq_one_letter_code
_entity_poly.pdbx_strand_id
1 'polypeptide(L)'
;LSYDFVGDLAETVALIWPETGRADDPPLCEIVAALQAASRRTAPQVVARLLDRLDASGRYALLKLVTGGLRVGVSARLAKTALAELGGRELGEIEEIWHGLAPPYRDLFAWLTGQGPKPAAAAACPFRPVMLATPLAVEELGRLDPADYLAEWKWDGVRVQASAESGTRRL
;
A
#
# COMPACT_ATOMS: atom_id res chain seq x y z
N LEU A 1 -6.00 15.18 29.93
CA LEU A 1 -4.79 14.81 30.68
C LEU A 1 -3.89 13.78 29.98
N SER A 2 -4.31 13.12 28.88
CA SER A 2 -3.46 12.10 28.20
C SER A 2 -2.87 12.55 26.84
N TYR A 3 -3.56 13.38 26.06
CA TYR A 3 -3.07 13.81 24.73
C TYR A 3 -1.74 14.58 24.80
N ASP A 4 -1.63 15.52 25.73
CA ASP A 4 -0.43 16.35 25.91
C ASP A 4 0.78 15.59 26.49
N PHE A 5 0.57 14.38 27.02
CA PHE A 5 1.64 13.56 27.63
C PHE A 5 2.18 12.50 26.67
N VAL A 6 1.36 12.07 25.71
CA VAL A 6 1.65 10.93 24.84
C VAL A 6 1.99 11.36 23.41
N GLY A 7 1.43 12.50 22.95
CA GLY A 7 1.68 13.02 21.60
C GLY A 7 1.03 12.20 20.48
N ASP A 8 0.19 11.20 20.83
CA ASP A 8 -0.51 10.33 19.90
C ASP A 8 -1.98 10.11 20.29
N LEU A 9 -2.90 10.44 19.37
CA LEU A 9 -4.33 10.28 19.58
C LEU A 9 -4.72 8.80 19.73
N ALA A 10 -4.12 7.92 18.93
CA ALA A 10 -4.46 6.51 18.93
C ALA A 10 -4.10 5.87 20.28
N GLU A 11 -2.93 6.22 20.82
CA GLU A 11 -2.46 5.72 22.11
C GLU A 11 -3.31 6.27 23.26
N THR A 12 -3.61 7.57 23.23
CA THR A 12 -4.50 8.20 24.22
C THR A 12 -5.85 7.49 24.27
N VAL A 13 -6.50 7.32 23.12
CA VAL A 13 -7.84 6.70 23.04
C VAL A 13 -7.77 5.22 23.44
N ALA A 14 -6.75 4.48 23.02
CA ALA A 14 -6.60 3.07 23.37
C ALA A 14 -6.49 2.82 24.88
N LEU A 15 -5.79 3.71 25.60
CA LEU A 15 -5.59 3.61 27.05
C LEU A 15 -6.79 4.07 27.87
N ILE A 16 -7.56 5.05 27.40
CA ILE A 16 -8.72 5.60 28.14
C ILE A 16 -10.04 4.93 27.77
N TRP A 17 -10.08 4.09 26.73
CA TRP A 17 -11.30 3.43 26.29
C TRP A 17 -11.86 2.54 27.41
N PRO A 18 -13.17 2.59 27.71
CA PRO A 18 -13.75 1.78 28.76
C PRO A 18 -13.50 0.29 28.54
N GLU A 19 -13.08 -0.41 29.60
CA GLU A 19 -13.01 -1.86 29.56
C GLU A 19 -14.43 -2.45 29.61
N THR A 20 -14.96 -2.78 28.44
CA THR A 20 -16.14 -3.62 28.30
C THR A 20 -15.68 -5.07 28.23
N GLY A 21 -16.30 -5.97 28.99
CA GLY A 21 -15.82 -7.36 29.19
C GLY A 21 -15.26 -8.01 27.92
N ARG A 22 -14.09 -8.65 28.06
CA ARG A 22 -13.27 -9.15 26.96
C ARG A 22 -14.06 -10.14 26.08
N ALA A 23 -14.46 -9.69 24.90
CA ALA A 23 -14.90 -10.59 23.84
C ALA A 23 -13.66 -11.16 23.12
N ASP A 24 -13.81 -12.28 22.44
CA ASP A 24 -12.76 -12.82 21.59
C ASP A 24 -12.33 -11.80 20.54
N ASP A 25 -11.01 -11.64 20.38
CA ASP A 25 -10.39 -10.73 19.42
C ASP A 25 -10.89 -11.09 18.00
N PRO A 26 -11.59 -10.18 17.30
CA PRO A 26 -12.06 -10.47 15.94
C PRO A 26 -10.87 -10.68 15.01
N PRO A 27 -10.94 -11.64 14.08
CA PRO A 27 -9.89 -11.84 13.09
C PRO A 27 -9.76 -10.59 12.21
N LEU A 28 -8.53 -10.32 11.74
CA LEU A 28 -8.23 -9.13 10.93
C LEU A 28 -9.11 -9.01 9.68
N CYS A 29 -9.48 -10.14 9.06
CA CYS A 29 -10.36 -10.15 7.89
C CYS A 29 -11.76 -9.59 8.20
N GLU A 30 -12.32 -9.86 9.38
CA GLU A 30 -13.61 -9.31 9.80
C GLU A 30 -13.50 -7.82 10.07
N ILE A 31 -12.40 -7.36 10.69
CA ILE A 31 -12.12 -5.95 10.92
C ILE A 31 -12.06 -5.19 9.58
N VAL A 32 -11.27 -5.68 8.62
CA VAL A 32 -11.13 -5.07 7.30
C VAL A 32 -12.45 -5.03 6.55
N ALA A 33 -13.22 -6.14 6.56
CA ALA A 33 -14.52 -6.20 5.91
C ALA A 33 -15.53 -5.21 6.53
N ALA A 34 -15.58 -5.13 7.86
CA ALA A 34 -16.45 -4.19 8.56
C ALA A 34 -16.11 -2.72 8.25
N LEU A 35 -14.82 -2.38 8.17
CA LEU A 35 -14.36 -1.05 7.81
C LEU A 35 -14.66 -0.71 6.34
N GLN A 36 -14.47 -1.65 5.41
CA GLN A 36 -14.78 -1.45 3.99
C GLN A 36 -16.28 -1.30 3.72
N ALA A 37 -17.13 -1.99 4.48
CA ALA A 37 -18.59 -1.89 4.39
C ALA A 37 -19.15 -0.62 5.07
N ALA A 38 -18.36 0.07 5.88
CA ALA A 38 -18.82 1.24 6.63
C ALA A 38 -18.98 2.46 5.72
N SER A 39 -20.15 3.09 5.78
CA SER A 39 -20.38 4.43 5.24
C SER A 39 -19.85 5.51 6.19
N ARG A 40 -19.70 6.76 5.70
CA ARG A 40 -19.36 7.91 6.57
C ARG A 40 -20.28 8.05 7.79
N ARG A 41 -21.56 7.67 7.67
CA ARG A 41 -22.55 7.74 8.75
C ARG A 41 -22.37 6.61 9.77
N THR A 42 -22.02 5.41 9.32
CA THR A 42 -21.94 4.21 10.16
C THR A 42 -20.54 3.97 10.72
N ALA A 43 -19.50 4.58 10.13
CA ALA A 43 -18.10 4.40 10.52
C ALA A 43 -17.84 4.65 12.02
N PRO A 44 -18.35 5.71 12.67
CA PRO A 44 -18.12 5.91 14.10
C PRO A 44 -18.66 4.76 14.96
N GLN A 45 -19.83 4.22 14.62
CA GLN A 45 -20.45 3.10 15.33
C GLN A 45 -19.74 1.77 15.07
N VAL A 46 -19.18 1.58 13.87
CA VAL A 46 -18.36 0.40 13.57
C VAL A 46 -17.06 0.45 14.38
N VAL A 47 -16.37 1.59 14.38
CA VAL A 47 -15.12 1.76 15.13
C VAL A 47 -15.34 1.56 16.62
N ALA A 48 -16.38 2.17 17.21
CA ALA A 48 -16.69 1.99 18.64
C ALA A 48 -16.91 0.51 19.00
N ARG A 49 -17.73 -0.22 18.23
CA ARG A 49 -17.96 -1.66 18.46
C ARG A 49 -16.71 -2.52 18.33
N LEU A 50 -15.76 -2.13 17.48
CA LEU A 50 -14.49 -2.82 17.37
C LEU A 50 -13.57 -2.50 18.56
N LEU A 51 -13.55 -1.25 19.04
CA LEU A 51 -12.78 -0.85 20.22
C LEU A 51 -13.26 -1.56 21.50
N ASP A 52 -14.57 -1.75 21.64
CA ASP A 52 -15.18 -2.50 22.76
C ASP A 52 -14.73 -3.97 22.83
N ARG A 53 -14.34 -4.54 21.68
CA ARG A 53 -13.92 -5.95 21.56
C ARG A 53 -12.42 -6.18 21.66
N LEU A 54 -11.61 -5.13 21.56
CA LEU A 54 -10.15 -5.24 21.51
C LEU A 54 -9.54 -4.82 22.84
N ASP A 55 -8.38 -5.39 23.17
CA ASP A 55 -7.55 -4.89 24.27
C ASP A 55 -6.82 -3.58 23.87
N ALA A 56 -6.11 -2.97 24.82
CA ALA A 56 -5.41 -1.70 24.57
C ALA A 56 -4.47 -1.76 23.36
N SER A 57 -3.76 -2.87 23.15
CA SER A 57 -2.87 -3.06 22.00
C SER A 57 -3.65 -3.16 20.68
N GLY A 58 -4.74 -3.92 20.66
CA GLY A 58 -5.63 -4.02 19.50
C GLY A 58 -6.32 -2.71 19.17
N ARG A 59 -6.78 -1.95 20.17
CA ARG A 59 -7.37 -0.60 20.02
C ARG A 59 -6.36 0.35 19.40
N TYR A 60 -5.12 0.35 19.88
CA TYR A 60 -4.04 1.16 19.32
C TYR A 60 -3.81 0.82 17.84
N ALA A 61 -3.65 -0.46 17.52
CA ALA A 61 -3.45 -0.92 16.14
C ALA A 61 -4.61 -0.55 15.21
N LEU A 62 -5.86 -0.74 15.65
CA LEU A 62 -7.06 -0.37 14.91
C LEU A 62 -7.09 1.14 14.61
N LEU A 63 -6.87 1.98 15.62
CA LEU A 63 -6.89 3.42 15.46
C LEU A 63 -5.79 3.89 14.51
N LYS A 64 -4.59 3.30 14.60
CA LYS A 64 -3.50 3.54 13.67
C LYS A 64 -3.81 3.13 12.24
N LEU A 65 -4.53 2.02 12.05
CA LEU A 65 -4.99 1.57 10.75
C LEU A 65 -6.02 2.54 10.14
N VAL A 66 -7.08 2.88 10.89
CA VAL A 66 -8.18 3.72 10.38
C VAL A 66 -7.73 5.16 10.12
N THR A 67 -6.79 5.69 10.90
CA THR A 67 -6.24 7.04 10.71
C THR A 67 -5.12 7.12 9.67
N GLY A 68 -4.65 5.99 9.13
CA GLY A 68 -3.50 5.93 8.22
C GLY A 68 -2.17 6.29 8.89
N GLY A 69 -2.12 6.32 10.22
CA GLY A 69 -0.99 6.79 11.02
C GLY A 69 -0.01 5.71 11.48
N LEU A 70 -0.04 4.51 10.87
CA LEU A 70 0.70 3.31 11.33
C LEU A 70 2.20 3.59 11.55
N ARG A 71 2.84 4.37 10.67
CA ARG A 71 4.25 4.85 10.79
C ARG A 71 5.28 3.76 11.14
N VAL A 72 5.05 2.52 10.70
CA VAL A 72 5.93 1.36 10.97
C VAL A 72 7.19 1.29 10.09
N GLY A 73 7.48 2.32 9.29
CA GLY A 73 8.63 2.32 8.38
C GLY A 73 8.52 1.34 7.21
N VAL A 74 7.34 0.75 6.98
CA VAL A 74 7.11 -0.20 5.88
C VAL A 74 6.64 0.57 4.65
N SER A 75 7.44 0.52 3.58
CA SER A 75 7.08 1.08 2.28
C SER A 75 6.34 0.06 1.41
N ALA A 76 5.57 0.54 0.42
CA ALA A 76 4.95 -0.32 -0.58
C ALA A 76 5.99 -1.16 -1.34
N ARG A 77 7.19 -0.61 -1.59
CA ARG A 77 8.30 -1.34 -2.22
C ARG A 77 8.78 -2.48 -1.33
N LEU A 78 8.98 -2.23 -0.02
CA LEU A 78 9.40 -3.27 0.93
C LEU A 78 8.39 -4.41 0.99
N ALA A 79 7.09 -4.10 1.01
CA ALA A 79 6.05 -5.13 0.98
C ALA A 79 6.10 -5.98 -0.30
N LYS A 80 6.32 -5.36 -1.47
CA LYS A 80 6.49 -6.09 -2.74
C LYS A 80 7.76 -6.94 -2.75
N THR A 81 8.87 -6.44 -2.20
CA THR A 81 10.11 -7.20 -2.04
C THR A 81 9.90 -8.44 -1.17
N ALA A 82 9.22 -8.30 -0.04
CA ALA A 82 8.91 -9.44 0.83
C ALA A 82 8.03 -10.50 0.13
N LEU A 83 7.08 -10.07 -0.70
CA LEU A 83 6.28 -10.99 -1.52
C LEU A 83 7.11 -11.69 -2.60
N ALA A 84 8.09 -10.98 -3.18
CA ALA A 84 9.02 -11.54 -4.17
C ALA A 84 9.88 -12.64 -3.53
N GLU A 85 10.43 -12.36 -2.35
CA GLU A 85 11.19 -13.32 -1.55
C GLU A 85 10.33 -14.52 -1.13
N LEU A 86 9.09 -14.31 -0.68
CA LEU A 86 8.16 -15.37 -0.28
C LEU A 86 7.95 -16.40 -1.41
N GLY A 87 7.78 -15.92 -2.64
CA GLY A 87 7.51 -16.79 -3.80
C GLY A 87 8.73 -17.15 -4.64
N GLY A 88 9.94 -16.71 -4.25
CA GLY A 88 11.15 -16.85 -5.07
C GLY A 88 10.99 -16.25 -6.47
N ARG A 89 10.38 -15.06 -6.56
CA ARG A 89 10.10 -14.34 -7.81
C ARG A 89 10.94 -13.07 -7.91
N GLU A 90 11.05 -12.53 -9.11
CA GLU A 90 11.65 -11.21 -9.31
C GLU A 90 10.67 -10.10 -8.92
N LEU A 91 11.17 -9.02 -8.31
CA LEU A 91 10.34 -7.87 -7.90
C LEU A 91 9.55 -7.28 -9.08
N GLY A 92 10.17 -7.24 -10.25
CA GLY A 92 9.55 -6.72 -11.48
C GLY A 92 8.30 -7.51 -11.90
N GLU A 93 8.25 -8.82 -11.64
CA GLU A 93 7.09 -9.64 -11.96
C GLU A 93 5.89 -9.33 -11.07
N ILE A 94 6.15 -9.01 -9.79
CA ILE A 94 5.11 -8.57 -8.87
C ILE A 94 4.62 -7.18 -9.25
N GLU A 95 5.53 -6.26 -9.58
CA GLU A 95 5.17 -4.90 -10.00
C GLU A 95 4.32 -4.89 -11.27
N GLU A 96 4.58 -5.79 -12.21
CA GLU A 96 3.82 -5.94 -13.46
C GLU A 96 2.34 -6.28 -13.23
N ILE A 97 2.05 -7.21 -12.33
CA ILE A 97 0.67 -7.64 -12.04
C ILE A 97 -0.01 -6.77 -10.98
N TRP A 98 0.75 -6.00 -10.18
CA TRP A 98 0.28 -5.31 -8.98
C TRP A 98 -1.01 -4.49 -9.18
N HIS A 99 -1.10 -3.77 -10.29
CA HIS A 99 -2.22 -2.88 -10.59
C HIS A 99 -3.50 -3.61 -11.02
N GLY A 100 -3.39 -4.88 -11.42
CA GLY A 100 -4.53 -5.71 -11.78
C GLY A 100 -5.10 -6.52 -10.61
N LEU A 101 -4.48 -6.46 -9.44
CA LEU A 101 -4.87 -7.24 -8.29
C LEU A 101 -5.80 -6.46 -7.36
N ALA A 102 -6.77 -7.16 -6.78
CA ALA A 102 -7.67 -6.62 -5.76
C ALA A 102 -7.60 -7.48 -4.49
N PRO A 103 -7.81 -6.88 -3.29
CA PRO A 103 -8.03 -7.66 -2.08
C PRO A 103 -9.16 -8.68 -2.29
N PRO A 104 -9.04 -9.89 -1.74
CA PRO A 104 -8.04 -10.36 -0.77
C PRO A 104 -6.77 -10.96 -1.41
N TYR A 105 -6.43 -10.63 -2.66
CA TYR A 105 -5.19 -11.03 -3.34
C TYR A 105 -4.96 -12.55 -3.42
N ARG A 106 -6.04 -13.34 -3.49
CA ARG A 106 -5.96 -14.82 -3.50
C ARG A 106 -5.08 -15.35 -4.62
N ASP A 107 -5.24 -14.82 -5.83
CA ASP A 107 -4.49 -15.30 -6.99
C ASP A 107 -3.00 -15.01 -6.88
N LEU A 108 -2.63 -13.88 -6.26
CA LEU A 108 -1.23 -13.54 -5.96
C LEU A 108 -0.64 -14.60 -5.02
N PHE A 109 -1.29 -14.89 -3.90
CA PHE A 109 -0.78 -15.88 -2.94
C PHE A 109 -0.76 -17.30 -3.52
N ALA A 110 -1.77 -17.69 -4.31
CA ALA A 110 -1.78 -18.97 -5.01
C ALA A 110 -0.56 -19.10 -5.94
N TRP A 111 -0.21 -18.05 -6.68
CA TRP A 111 0.97 -18.04 -7.53
C TRP A 111 2.30 -18.08 -6.75
N LEU A 112 2.43 -17.26 -5.72
CA LEU A 112 3.66 -17.21 -4.90
C LEU A 112 3.90 -18.53 -4.16
N THR A 113 2.84 -19.23 -3.77
CA THR A 113 2.93 -20.54 -3.10
C THR A 113 2.95 -21.74 -4.05
N GLY A 114 2.94 -21.51 -5.37
CA GLY A 114 2.96 -22.57 -6.38
C GLY A 114 1.65 -23.36 -6.50
N GLN A 115 0.56 -22.88 -5.91
CA GLN A 115 -0.78 -23.48 -5.96
C GLN A 115 -1.62 -23.01 -7.16
N GLY A 116 -1.13 -22.02 -7.91
CA GLY A 116 -1.81 -21.47 -9.07
C GLY A 116 -0.85 -20.85 -10.09
N PRO A 117 -1.32 -20.58 -11.31
CA PRO A 117 -0.53 -19.89 -12.32
C PRO A 117 -0.29 -18.43 -11.92
N LYS A 118 0.70 -17.78 -12.55
CA LYS A 118 0.87 -16.33 -12.46
C LYS A 118 -0.46 -15.65 -12.84
N PRO A 119 -1.01 -14.76 -11.99
CA PRO A 119 -2.22 -14.04 -12.35
C PRO A 119 -1.96 -13.32 -13.67
N ALA A 120 -2.84 -13.51 -14.65
CA ALA A 120 -2.76 -12.72 -15.86
C ALA A 120 -2.79 -11.25 -15.44
N ALA A 121 -1.90 -10.42 -15.99
CA ALA A 121 -2.05 -8.98 -15.86
C ALA A 121 -3.41 -8.65 -16.48
N ALA A 122 -4.43 -8.47 -15.63
CA ALA A 122 -5.82 -8.30 -16.07
C ALA A 122 -6.01 -7.03 -16.91
N ALA A 123 -4.98 -6.19 -17.02
CA ALA A 123 -5.00 -4.99 -17.81
C ALA A 123 -4.49 -5.28 -19.23
N ALA A 124 -5.40 -5.30 -20.20
CA ALA A 124 -5.06 -4.68 -21.47
C ALA A 124 -4.54 -3.25 -21.15
N CYS A 125 -3.42 -2.86 -21.75
CA CYS A 125 -2.71 -1.63 -21.42
C CYS A 125 -2.18 -1.56 -19.98
N PRO A 126 -1.23 -2.43 -19.56
CA PRO A 126 -0.61 -2.31 -18.25
C PRO A 126 0.26 -1.05 -18.16
N PHE A 127 0.28 -0.42 -16.98
CA PHE A 127 1.27 0.60 -16.68
C PHE A 127 2.56 -0.05 -16.20
N ARG A 128 3.69 0.42 -16.73
CA ARG A 128 5.03 -0.06 -16.37
C ARG A 128 5.70 0.94 -15.43
N PRO A 129 6.54 0.47 -14.48
CA PRO A 129 7.37 1.36 -13.67
C PRO A 129 8.09 2.38 -14.56
N VAL A 130 7.99 3.65 -14.21
CA VAL A 130 8.66 4.70 -14.98
C VAL A 130 10.16 4.68 -14.70
N MET A 131 10.97 4.79 -15.76
CA MET A 131 12.39 5.07 -15.60
C MET A 131 12.56 6.45 -14.97
N LEU A 132 13.28 6.51 -13.84
CA LEU A 132 13.58 7.74 -13.12
C LEU A 132 14.93 8.31 -13.58
N ALA A 133 15.12 9.62 -13.39
CA ALA A 133 16.37 10.29 -13.67
C ALA A 133 17.18 10.47 -12.38
N THR A 134 18.50 10.33 -12.50
CA THR A 134 19.45 10.69 -11.44
C THR A 134 19.88 12.15 -11.66
N PRO A 135 19.86 13.02 -10.64
CA PRO A 135 20.37 14.37 -10.78
C PRO A 135 21.87 14.34 -11.09
N LEU A 136 22.32 15.22 -11.96
CA LEU A 136 23.72 15.36 -12.37
C LEU A 136 24.16 16.80 -12.11
N ALA A 137 25.35 16.98 -11.53
CA ALA A 137 25.95 18.29 -11.35
C ALA A 137 26.59 18.80 -12.66
N VAL A 138 26.74 20.12 -12.80
CA VAL A 138 27.26 20.72 -14.04
C VAL A 138 28.70 20.29 -14.31
N GLU A 139 29.47 20.10 -13.25
CA GLU A 139 30.87 19.69 -13.29
C GLU A 139 31.03 18.25 -13.81
N GLU A 140 29.99 17.43 -13.68
CA GLU A 140 29.98 16.04 -14.13
C GLU A 140 29.65 15.91 -15.63
N LEU A 141 29.04 16.94 -16.24
CA LEU A 141 28.70 16.94 -17.66
C LEU A 141 29.92 16.73 -18.55
N GLY A 142 31.07 17.29 -18.18
CA GLY A 142 32.32 17.15 -18.94
C GLY A 142 32.90 15.74 -18.99
N ARG A 143 32.36 14.80 -18.19
CA ARG A 143 32.78 13.39 -18.15
C ARG A 143 31.94 12.51 -19.08
N LEU A 144 30.85 13.04 -19.62
CA LEU A 144 29.96 12.33 -20.53
C LEU A 144 30.43 12.55 -21.97
N ASP A 145 30.45 11.49 -22.78
CA ASP A 145 30.63 11.63 -24.22
C ASP A 145 29.29 12.01 -24.86
N PRO A 146 29.12 13.20 -25.47
CA PRO A 146 27.86 13.59 -26.09
C PRO A 146 27.36 12.61 -27.17
N ALA A 147 28.22 11.78 -27.75
CA ALA A 147 27.81 10.77 -28.73
C ALA A 147 26.95 9.64 -28.13
N ASP A 148 27.06 9.40 -26.82
CA ASP A 148 26.35 8.33 -26.12
C ASP A 148 24.97 8.76 -25.58
N TYR A 149 24.64 10.06 -25.64
CA TYR A 149 23.47 10.63 -24.98
C TYR A 149 22.59 11.45 -25.92
N LEU A 150 21.31 11.52 -25.59
CA LEU A 150 20.35 12.45 -26.18
C LEU A 150 19.92 13.47 -25.13
N ALA A 151 19.77 14.73 -25.55
CA ALA A 151 19.29 15.81 -24.70
C ALA A 151 17.85 16.19 -25.08
N GLU A 152 16.96 16.18 -24.10
CA GLU A 152 15.57 16.59 -24.24
C GLU A 152 15.22 17.66 -23.19
N TRP A 153 14.26 18.53 -23.50
CA TRP A 153 13.77 19.52 -22.54
C TRP A 153 13.09 18.83 -21.36
N LYS A 154 13.54 19.15 -20.14
CA LYS A 154 12.82 18.76 -18.92
C LYS A 154 11.63 19.70 -18.72
N TRP A 155 10.46 19.27 -19.16
CA TRP A 155 9.22 20.00 -19.01
C TRP A 155 8.83 20.15 -17.53
N ASP A 156 8.26 21.31 -17.19
CA ASP A 156 7.63 21.56 -15.90
C ASP A 156 6.15 21.20 -15.98
N GLY A 157 5.78 20.04 -15.46
CA GLY A 157 4.44 19.48 -15.57
C GLY A 157 4.30 18.10 -14.94
N VAL A 158 3.16 17.45 -15.20
CA VAL A 158 2.86 16.10 -14.70
C VAL A 158 3.20 15.08 -15.77
N ARG A 159 4.03 14.09 -15.42
CA ARG A 159 4.33 12.96 -16.31
C ARG A 159 3.12 12.04 -16.41
N VAL A 160 2.74 11.69 -17.62
CA VAL A 160 1.68 10.71 -17.91
C VAL A 160 2.27 9.50 -18.64
N GLN A 161 1.65 8.34 -18.46
CA GLN A 161 1.97 7.14 -19.24
C GLN A 161 0.70 6.74 -20.00
N ALA A 162 0.75 6.77 -21.33
CA ALA A 162 -0.37 6.33 -22.17
C ALA A 162 -0.11 4.92 -22.70
N SER A 163 -1.13 4.07 -22.73
CA SER A 163 -1.02 2.70 -23.22
C SER A 163 -2.25 2.31 -24.04
N ALA A 164 -2.02 1.66 -25.19
CA ALA A 164 -3.05 1.27 -26.16
C ALA A 164 -2.77 -0.13 -26.72
N GLU A 165 -3.66 -1.08 -26.45
CA GLU A 165 -3.50 -2.49 -26.81
C GLU A 165 -4.87 -3.15 -26.99
N SER A 166 -5.04 -3.94 -28.05
CA SER A 166 -6.26 -4.73 -28.32
C SER A 166 -7.57 -3.92 -28.20
N GLY A 167 -7.56 -2.67 -28.64
CA GLY A 167 -8.72 -1.76 -28.58
C GLY A 167 -8.94 -1.04 -27.24
N THR A 168 -8.20 -1.39 -26.20
CA THR A 168 -8.20 -0.68 -24.90
C THR A 168 -7.24 0.51 -24.95
N ARG A 169 -7.58 1.61 -24.26
CA ARG A 169 -6.73 2.81 -24.13
C ARG A 169 -6.78 3.32 -22.70
N ARG A 170 -5.63 3.61 -22.09
CA ARG A 170 -5.49 4.11 -20.72
C ARG A 170 -4.44 5.22 -20.65
N LEU A 171 -4.63 6.17 -19.74
CA LEU A 171 -3.73 7.30 -19.45
C LEU A 171 -3.58 7.46 -17.93
#